data_AF-A0A963V6R5-F1
#
_entry.id   AF-A0A963V6R5-F1
#
_cell.length_a   1.000
_cell.length_b   1.000
_cell.length_c   1.000
_cell.angle_alpha   90.00
_cell.angle_beta   90.00
_cell.angle_gamma   90.00
#
_symmetry.space_group_name_H-M   'P 1'
#
loop_
_entity.id
_entity.type
_entity.pdbx_description
1 polymer ?
#
loop_
_entity_poly.entity_id
_entity_poly.type
_entity_poly.pdbx_seq_one_letter_code
_entity_poly.pdbx_strand_id
1 'polypeptide(L)'
;APSTFDTESFMNGKAQLLGIALDDECPVLNTPLRQLTDLFSTLRAIVVGIRREGRLFAPEPGDQLFAGDQIYVFTHSEDVGRTLEIFGKAAKKQERIVVIGGGNVGLAVARALEARTSRVRAKVIERNRAQAERAADMLERTIVLNGDGMDMELLIEANIDRADAVLAVTDDDKTNILAAVRAKQAGCKMAIALVNDPTLTPLMAALDIDAYINPRATTVSSILRHIRHGRVRAIYSIGDSEAELIEAQVLSTSPISGRLLRDVEFPEGVLVGALMKGDRVLKPTGDTKIEEGDIIALFCMTGDVPEVERLLQVSIDFF
;
A
#
# COMPACT_ATOMS: atom_id res chain seq x y z
N ALA A 1 3.09 -5.83 -3.31
CA ALA A 1 4.12 -6.69 -3.95
C ALA A 1 5.05 -7.24 -2.86
N PRO A 2 5.81 -8.34 -3.05
CA PRO A 2 6.60 -8.96 -1.97
C PRO A 2 7.61 -8.03 -1.28
N SER A 3 8.06 -6.97 -1.97
CA SER A 3 9.10 -6.06 -1.50
C SER A 3 8.56 -4.69 -1.05
N THR A 4 7.24 -4.59 -0.86
CA THR A 4 6.57 -3.36 -0.43
C THR A 4 5.97 -3.58 0.94
N PHE A 5 6.25 -2.68 1.89
CA PHE A 5 5.64 -2.74 3.23
C PHE A 5 4.22 -2.19 3.25
N ASP A 6 3.86 -1.39 2.24
CA ASP A 6 2.55 -0.77 2.08
C ASP A 6 2.13 -0.79 0.61
N THR A 7 0.85 -1.00 0.33
CA THR A 7 0.33 -0.93 -1.04
C THR A 7 -1.17 -0.66 -1.06
N GLU A 8 -1.60 0.24 -1.93
CA GLU A 8 -3.02 0.55 -2.11
C GLU A 8 -3.33 0.80 -3.60
N SER A 9 -4.53 0.43 -4.03
CA SER A 9 -4.95 0.45 -5.44
C SER A 9 -5.88 1.62 -5.72
N PHE A 10 -5.58 2.36 -6.79
CA PHE A 10 -6.32 3.55 -7.21
C PHE A 10 -6.72 3.47 -8.68
N MET A 11 -7.54 4.42 -9.13
CA MET A 11 -7.90 4.61 -10.53
C MET A 11 -8.47 3.32 -11.15
N ASN A 12 -9.38 2.66 -10.42
CA ASN A 12 -9.96 1.35 -10.78
C ASN A 12 -8.91 0.25 -11.02
N GLY A 13 -7.81 0.25 -10.27
CA GLY A 13 -6.74 -0.75 -10.39
C GLY A 13 -5.70 -0.45 -11.46
N LYS A 14 -5.73 0.74 -12.07
CA LYS A 14 -4.76 1.17 -13.08
C LYS A 14 -3.54 1.89 -12.50
N ALA A 15 -3.62 2.29 -11.23
CA ALA A 15 -2.50 2.86 -10.50
C ALA A 15 -2.39 2.25 -9.10
N GLN A 16 -1.18 2.27 -8.55
CA GLN A 16 -0.89 1.76 -7.21
C GLN A 16 0.02 2.73 -6.46
N LEU A 17 -0.27 2.90 -5.18
CA LEU A 17 0.68 3.41 -4.21
C LEU A 17 1.53 2.24 -3.70
N LEU A 18 2.84 2.42 -3.61
CA LEU A 18 3.80 1.45 -3.10
C LEU A 18 4.65 2.09 -2.01
N GLY A 19 4.67 1.50 -0.81
CA GLY A 19 5.64 1.79 0.23
C GLY A 19 6.88 0.90 0.08
N ILE A 20 8.06 1.49 -0.14
CA ILE A 20 9.32 0.79 -0.38
C ILE A 20 10.36 1.24 0.65
N ALA A 21 10.96 0.31 1.38
CA ALA A 21 12.08 0.59 2.27
C ALA A 21 13.39 0.50 1.49
N LEU A 22 14.25 1.52 1.57
CA LEU A 22 15.53 1.57 0.87
C LEU A 22 16.64 0.98 1.76
N ASP A 23 17.31 -0.03 1.25
CA ASP A 23 18.50 -0.63 1.88
C ASP A 23 19.77 -0.05 1.26
N ASP A 24 20.93 -0.38 1.84
CA ASP A 24 22.25 0.05 1.35
C ASP A 24 22.57 -0.45 -0.07
N GLU A 25 21.87 -1.49 -0.54
CA GLU A 25 22.05 -2.06 -1.88
C GLU A 25 21.18 -1.36 -2.95
N CYS A 26 20.35 -0.38 -2.56
CA CYS A 26 19.45 0.29 -3.48
C CYS A 26 20.24 1.06 -4.57
N PRO A 27 20.00 0.80 -5.88
CA PRO A 27 20.81 1.38 -6.97
C PRO A 27 20.69 2.90 -7.12
N VAL A 28 19.64 3.49 -6.57
CA VAL A 28 19.24 4.89 -6.78
C VAL A 28 19.50 5.79 -5.58
N LEU A 29 20.27 5.31 -4.59
CA LEU A 29 20.69 6.13 -3.45
C LEU A 29 21.52 7.34 -3.90
N ASN A 30 21.49 8.39 -3.09
CA ASN A 30 22.17 9.67 -3.29
C ASN A 30 21.83 10.35 -4.64
N THR A 31 20.72 9.94 -5.26
CA THR A 31 20.27 10.48 -6.54
C THR A 31 19.08 11.42 -6.31
N PRO A 32 19.13 12.67 -6.79
CA PRO A 32 17.99 13.59 -6.71
C PRO A 32 16.76 13.06 -7.46
N LEU A 33 15.56 13.31 -6.93
CA LEU A 33 14.31 12.83 -7.55
C LEU A 33 14.11 13.32 -8.99
N ARG A 34 14.52 14.56 -9.30
CA ARG A 34 14.51 15.09 -10.68
C ARG A 34 15.38 14.24 -11.60
N GLN A 35 16.58 13.88 -11.15
CA GLN A 35 17.49 13.05 -11.94
C GLN A 35 16.92 11.64 -12.16
N LEU A 36 16.22 11.06 -11.18
CA LEU A 36 15.52 9.79 -11.38
C LEU A 36 14.42 9.90 -12.44
N THR A 37 13.69 11.01 -12.44
CA THR A 37 12.67 11.30 -13.46
C THR A 37 13.30 11.39 -14.86
N ASP A 38 14.48 12.00 -14.98
CA ASP A 38 15.20 12.13 -16.24
C ASP A 38 15.77 10.78 -16.73
N LEU A 39 16.41 10.02 -15.82
CA LEU A 39 16.98 8.70 -16.11
C LEU A 39 15.90 7.68 -16.53
N PHE A 40 14.70 7.78 -15.94
CA PHE A 40 13.59 6.87 -16.18
C PHE A 40 12.37 7.60 -16.77
N SER A 41 12.60 8.40 -17.82
CA SER A 41 11.57 9.26 -18.44
C SER A 41 10.31 8.54 -18.92
N THR A 42 10.42 7.25 -19.28
CA THR A 42 9.27 6.41 -19.71
C THR A 42 8.51 5.77 -18.55
N LEU A 43 9.02 5.87 -17.32
CA LEU A 43 8.38 5.30 -16.14
C LEU A 43 7.28 6.23 -15.63
N ARG A 44 6.05 5.74 -15.55
CA ARG A 44 4.90 6.47 -14.97
C ARG A 44 4.85 6.25 -13.47
N ALA A 45 5.88 6.73 -12.78
CA ALA A 45 5.98 6.70 -11.34
C ALA A 45 6.47 8.05 -10.79
N ILE A 46 5.99 8.39 -9.60
CA ILE A 46 6.36 9.60 -8.84
C ILE A 46 6.54 9.20 -7.37
N VAL A 47 7.66 9.60 -6.78
CA VAL A 47 7.82 9.52 -5.32
C VAL A 47 7.01 10.66 -4.72
N VAL A 48 5.94 10.31 -4.01
CA VAL A 48 4.98 11.28 -3.44
C VAL A 48 5.20 11.53 -1.95
N GLY A 49 5.96 10.67 -1.27
CA GLY A 49 6.29 10.84 0.14
C GLY A 49 7.61 10.18 0.51
N ILE A 50 8.35 10.78 1.44
CA ILE A 50 9.55 10.19 2.04
C ILE A 50 9.40 10.22 3.55
N ARG A 51 9.61 9.09 4.20
CA ARG A 51 9.79 9.00 5.64
C ARG A 51 11.25 8.74 5.96
N ARG A 52 11.84 9.69 6.69
CA ARG A 52 13.25 9.66 7.13
C ARG A 52 13.30 9.86 8.63
N GLU A 53 14.00 8.97 9.33
CA GLU A 53 14.14 9.04 10.79
C GLU A 53 12.80 9.20 11.53
N GLY A 54 11.75 8.53 11.03
CA GLY A 54 10.41 8.57 11.58
C GLY A 54 9.52 9.73 11.10
N ARG A 55 10.08 10.76 10.46
CA ARG A 55 9.30 11.92 9.96
C ARG A 55 8.91 11.73 8.50
N LEU A 56 7.61 11.79 8.20
CA LEU A 56 7.06 11.83 6.84
C LEU A 56 7.01 13.27 6.29
N PHE A 57 7.32 13.45 5.01
CA PHE A 57 7.17 14.71 4.28
C PHE A 57 6.92 14.49 2.79
N ALA A 58 6.32 15.49 2.13
CA ALA A 58 6.21 15.55 0.67
C ALA A 58 7.57 16.00 0.11
N PRO A 59 8.19 15.23 -0.81
CA PRO A 59 9.52 15.56 -1.29
C PRO A 59 9.52 16.58 -2.43
N GLU A 60 10.62 17.32 -2.53
CA GLU A 60 10.91 18.24 -3.61
C GLU A 60 11.75 17.57 -4.72
N PRO A 61 11.76 18.11 -5.96
CA PRO A 61 12.56 17.54 -7.05
C PRO A 61 14.08 17.48 -6.77
N GLY A 62 14.58 18.33 -5.86
CA GLY A 62 15.98 18.36 -5.44
C GLY A 62 16.34 17.32 -4.37
N ASP A 63 15.35 16.75 -3.68
CA ASP A 63 15.60 15.82 -2.58
C ASP A 63 16.27 14.54 -3.08
N GLN A 64 17.16 14.02 -2.24
CA GLN A 64 17.88 12.78 -2.48
C GLN A 64 17.35 11.66 -1.60
N LEU A 65 17.47 10.43 -2.10
CA LEU A 65 17.13 9.21 -1.39
C LEU A 65 18.35 8.66 -0.66
N PHE A 66 18.19 8.25 0.59
CA PHE A 66 19.25 7.65 1.40
C PHE A 66 18.86 6.26 1.90
N ALA A 67 19.86 5.47 2.27
CA ALA A 67 19.63 4.19 2.91
C ALA A 67 18.86 4.38 4.23
N GLY A 68 17.92 3.49 4.52
CA GLY A 68 17.01 3.60 5.65
C GLY A 68 15.76 4.45 5.41
N ASP A 69 15.68 5.19 4.29
CA ASP A 69 14.45 5.88 3.93
C ASP A 69 13.33 4.90 3.63
N GLN A 70 12.10 5.29 3.96
CA GLN A 70 10.89 4.64 3.50
C GLN A 70 10.17 5.57 2.54
N ILE A 71 10.08 5.19 1.27
CA ILE A 71 9.47 6.01 0.23
C ILE A 71 8.08 5.52 -0.14
N TYR A 72 7.22 6.45 -0.51
CA TYR A 72 5.90 6.19 -1.06
C TYR A 72 5.90 6.58 -2.53
N VAL A 73 5.69 5.60 -3.42
CA VAL A 73 5.75 5.77 -4.87
C VAL A 73 4.37 5.53 -5.45
N PHE A 74 3.81 6.54 -6.11
CA PHE A 74 2.59 6.38 -6.90
C PHE A 74 2.95 6.02 -8.33
N THR A 75 2.48 4.87 -8.82
CA THR A 75 2.90 4.31 -10.11
C THR A 75 1.73 3.72 -10.89
N HIS A 76 1.83 3.70 -12.22
CA HIS A 76 0.94 2.92 -13.07
C HIS A 76 1.06 1.42 -12.77
N SER A 77 -0.05 0.68 -12.80
CA SER A 77 -0.08 -0.76 -12.45
C SER A 77 0.82 -1.62 -13.33
N GLU A 78 0.94 -1.29 -14.61
CA GLU A 78 1.87 -1.96 -15.54
C GLU A 78 3.34 -1.68 -15.24
N ASP A 79 3.64 -0.56 -14.59
CA ASP A 79 5.01 -0.11 -14.33
C ASP A 79 5.51 -0.58 -12.94
N VAL A 80 4.64 -1.19 -12.11
CA VAL A 80 4.97 -1.65 -10.74
C VAL A 80 6.23 -2.53 -10.71
N GLY A 81 6.35 -3.50 -11.62
CA GLY A 81 7.51 -4.40 -11.65
C GLY A 81 8.81 -3.63 -11.92
N ARG A 82 8.79 -2.75 -12.92
CA ARG A 82 9.93 -1.91 -13.28
C ARG A 82 10.29 -0.91 -12.18
N THR A 83 9.28 -0.32 -11.52
CA THR A 83 9.46 0.56 -10.36
C THR A 83 10.21 -0.18 -9.25
N LEU A 84 9.80 -1.40 -8.89
CA LEU A 84 10.49 -2.20 -7.88
C LEU A 84 11.93 -2.52 -8.29
N GLU A 85 12.16 -2.94 -9.53
CA GLU A 85 13.50 -3.23 -10.05
C GLU A 85 14.44 -2.02 -9.96
N ILE A 86 13.98 -0.82 -10.28
CA ILE A 86 14.76 0.42 -10.19
C ILE A 86 15.20 0.69 -8.74
N PHE A 87 14.33 0.42 -7.76
CA PHE A 87 14.66 0.54 -6.34
C PHE A 87 15.41 -0.69 -5.79
N GLY A 88 15.93 -1.58 -6.64
CA GLY A 88 16.70 -2.76 -6.24
C GLY A 88 15.83 -3.89 -5.66
N LYS A 89 14.51 -3.78 -5.77
CA LYS A 89 13.57 -4.75 -5.21
C LYS A 89 13.21 -5.80 -6.26
N ALA A 90 13.84 -6.97 -6.17
CA ALA A 90 13.51 -8.09 -7.03
C ALA A 90 12.12 -8.65 -6.68
N ALA A 91 11.17 -8.54 -7.60
CA ALA A 91 9.86 -9.17 -7.48
C ALA A 91 9.96 -10.70 -7.65
N LYS A 92 10.42 -11.41 -6.60
CA LYS A 92 10.31 -12.87 -6.55
C LYS A 92 8.82 -13.24 -6.42
N LYS A 93 8.35 -14.15 -7.26
CA LYS A 93 6.98 -14.68 -7.14
C LYS A 93 6.86 -15.42 -5.81
N GLN A 94 5.88 -15.03 -5.00
CA GLN A 94 5.50 -15.77 -3.80
C GLN A 94 4.61 -16.92 -4.24
N GLU A 95 5.17 -18.13 -4.25
CA GLU A 95 4.45 -19.34 -4.66
C GLU A 95 3.95 -20.14 -3.46
N ARG A 96 4.50 -19.90 -2.27
CA ARG A 96 4.17 -20.63 -1.04
C ARG A 96 3.79 -19.66 0.05
N ILE A 97 2.53 -19.70 0.46
CA ILE A 97 1.98 -18.78 1.47
C ILE A 97 1.37 -19.60 2.60
N VAL A 98 1.72 -19.24 3.83
CA VAL A 98 1.06 -19.78 5.05
C VAL A 98 0.19 -18.68 5.64
N VAL A 99 -1.08 -18.98 5.90
CA VAL A 99 -2.02 -18.07 6.56
C VAL A 99 -2.31 -18.62 7.94
N ILE A 100 -2.13 -17.81 8.98
CA ILE A 100 -2.42 -18.16 10.36
C ILE A 100 -3.70 -17.43 10.76
N GLY A 101 -4.75 -18.19 11.07
CA GLY A 101 -6.12 -17.72 11.24
C GLY A 101 -6.99 -18.08 10.04
N GLY A 102 -7.97 -18.94 10.25
CA GLY A 102 -8.99 -19.37 9.26
C GLY A 102 -10.33 -18.67 9.42
N GLY A 103 -10.36 -17.52 10.12
CA GLY A 103 -11.54 -16.66 10.23
C GLY A 103 -11.87 -15.95 8.90
N ASN A 104 -12.74 -14.94 8.97
CA ASN A 104 -13.24 -14.25 7.76
C ASN A 104 -12.11 -13.69 6.87
N VAL A 105 -11.10 -13.05 7.46
CA VAL A 105 -9.98 -12.45 6.73
C VAL A 105 -9.11 -13.53 6.09
N GLY A 106 -8.62 -14.49 6.88
CA GLY A 106 -7.75 -15.55 6.37
C GLY A 106 -8.41 -16.44 5.31
N LEU A 107 -9.71 -16.73 5.47
CA LEU A 107 -10.50 -17.44 4.47
C LEU A 107 -10.64 -16.64 3.18
N ALA A 108 -10.93 -15.33 3.26
CA ALA A 108 -11.02 -14.46 2.09
C ALA A 108 -9.69 -14.38 1.34
N VAL A 109 -8.57 -14.27 2.07
CA VAL A 109 -7.23 -14.31 1.49
C VAL A 109 -6.96 -15.64 0.80
N ALA A 110 -7.22 -16.77 1.47
CA ALA A 110 -7.02 -18.09 0.89
C ALA A 110 -7.82 -18.28 -0.41
N ARG A 111 -9.11 -17.91 -0.42
CA ARG A 111 -9.95 -17.93 -1.63
C ARG A 111 -9.41 -17.07 -2.76
N ALA A 112 -8.97 -15.85 -2.44
CA ALA A 112 -8.39 -14.95 -3.43
C ALA A 112 -7.10 -15.53 -4.03
N LEU A 113 -6.28 -16.22 -3.23
CA LEU A 113 -5.08 -16.91 -3.70
C LEU A 113 -5.40 -18.09 -4.62
N GLU A 114 -6.45 -18.87 -4.31
CA GLU A 114 -6.90 -19.99 -5.16
C GLU A 114 -7.38 -19.54 -6.54
N ALA A 115 -8.05 -18.38 -6.60
CA ALA A 115 -8.58 -17.80 -7.82
C ALA A 115 -7.49 -17.23 -8.76
N ARG A 116 -6.24 -17.06 -8.30
CA ARG A 116 -5.16 -16.54 -9.14
C ARG A 116 -4.76 -17.57 -10.20
N THR A 117 -4.50 -17.09 -11.42
CA THR A 117 -4.03 -17.92 -12.54
C THR A 117 -2.63 -18.49 -12.28
N SER A 118 -1.80 -17.81 -11.49
CA SER A 118 -0.51 -18.31 -11.02
C SER A 118 -0.69 -19.36 -9.95
N ARG A 119 0.05 -20.48 -10.02
CA ARG A 119 -0.05 -21.58 -9.05
C ARG A 119 0.56 -21.20 -7.69
N VAL A 120 -0.23 -20.52 -6.85
CA VAL A 120 0.09 -20.31 -5.44
C VAL A 120 -0.35 -21.52 -4.64
N ARG A 121 0.54 -22.04 -3.79
CA ARG A 121 0.26 -23.08 -2.79
C ARG A 121 0.03 -22.38 -1.45
N ALA A 122 -1.23 -22.33 -1.04
CA ALA A 122 -1.61 -21.79 0.26
C ALA A 122 -1.79 -22.94 1.27
N LYS A 123 -1.45 -22.67 2.52
CA LYS A 123 -1.89 -23.44 3.68
C LYS A 123 -2.51 -22.51 4.71
N VAL A 124 -3.54 -22.96 5.41
CA VAL A 124 -4.19 -22.22 6.50
C VAL A 124 -4.00 -23.00 7.80
N ILE A 125 -3.61 -22.31 8.87
CA ILE A 125 -3.58 -22.85 10.23
C ILE A 125 -4.72 -22.22 11.01
N GLU A 126 -5.62 -23.02 11.58
CA GLU A 126 -6.77 -22.53 12.35
C GLU A 126 -6.96 -23.32 13.64
N ARG A 127 -6.99 -22.60 14.77
CA ARG A 127 -7.06 -23.20 16.11
C ARG A 127 -8.45 -23.79 16.41
N ASN A 128 -9.52 -23.08 16.05
CA ASN A 128 -10.87 -23.54 16.29
C ASN A 128 -11.27 -24.61 15.27
N ARG A 129 -11.53 -25.81 15.75
CA ARG A 129 -11.88 -26.96 14.90
C ARG A 129 -13.06 -26.68 13.96
N ALA A 130 -14.14 -26.07 14.45
CA ALA A 130 -15.31 -25.79 13.62
C ALA A 130 -15.03 -24.74 12.53
N GLN A 131 -14.14 -23.78 12.80
CA GLN A 131 -13.67 -22.85 11.77
C GLN A 131 -12.74 -23.52 10.76
N ALA A 132 -11.86 -24.40 11.21
CA ALA A 132 -10.95 -25.16 10.35
C ALA A 132 -11.73 -26.08 9.39
N GLU A 133 -12.73 -26.81 9.90
CA GLU A 133 -13.63 -27.65 9.09
C GLU A 133 -14.38 -26.79 8.05
N ARG A 134 -14.95 -25.66 8.47
CA ARG A 134 -15.60 -24.72 7.55
C ARG A 134 -14.66 -24.20 6.46
N ALA A 135 -13.44 -23.83 6.82
CA ALA A 135 -12.44 -23.36 5.86
C ALA A 135 -12.06 -24.49 4.88
N ALA A 136 -11.90 -25.72 5.36
CA ALA A 136 -11.58 -26.88 4.54
C ALA A 136 -12.70 -27.22 3.55
N ASP A 137 -13.97 -27.11 3.96
CA ASP A 137 -15.12 -27.31 3.06
C ASP A 137 -15.23 -26.21 1.99
N MET A 138 -14.74 -25.02 2.30
CA MET A 138 -14.86 -23.82 1.48
C MET A 138 -13.71 -23.63 0.49
N LEU A 139 -12.56 -24.26 0.74
CA LEU A 139 -11.33 -24.11 -0.02
C LEU A 139 -11.03 -25.40 -0.78
N GLU A 140 -10.83 -25.29 -2.09
CA GLU A 140 -10.68 -26.48 -2.95
C GLU A 140 -9.23 -26.94 -3.08
N ARG A 141 -8.27 -26.03 -2.93
CA ARG A 141 -6.85 -26.23 -3.26
C ARG A 141 -5.91 -25.93 -2.09
N THR A 142 -6.42 -25.31 -1.04
CA THR A 142 -5.69 -24.90 0.15
C THR A 142 -5.76 -25.99 1.21
N ILE A 143 -4.62 -26.34 1.79
CA ILE A 143 -4.56 -27.30 2.91
C ILE A 143 -4.89 -26.55 4.19
N VAL A 144 -5.85 -27.06 4.97
CA VAL A 144 -6.19 -26.51 6.29
C VAL A 144 -5.66 -27.44 7.39
N LEU A 145 -4.85 -26.88 8.28
CA LEU A 145 -4.30 -27.54 9.45
C LEU A 145 -5.05 -27.03 10.69
N ASN A 146 -5.54 -27.95 11.52
CA ASN A 146 -6.18 -27.58 12.77
C ASN A 146 -5.16 -27.59 13.92
N GLY A 147 -4.91 -26.43 14.53
CA GLY A 147 -4.00 -26.29 15.66
C GLY A 147 -3.60 -24.84 15.93
N ASP A 148 -2.71 -24.64 16.92
CA ASP A 148 -2.27 -23.30 17.30
C ASP A 148 -1.17 -22.78 16.36
N GLY A 149 -1.37 -21.59 15.78
CA GLY A 149 -0.38 -20.95 14.91
C GLY A 149 0.91 -20.51 15.60
N MET A 150 0.96 -20.55 16.94
CA MET A 150 2.19 -20.33 17.72
C MET A 150 2.99 -21.62 17.96
N ASP A 151 2.42 -22.78 17.64
CA ASP A 151 3.08 -24.07 17.80
C ASP A 151 4.14 -24.29 16.71
N MET A 152 5.39 -24.50 17.14
CA MET A 152 6.51 -24.71 16.22
C MET A 152 6.38 -26.01 15.44
N GLU A 153 5.84 -27.07 16.03
CA GLU A 153 5.67 -28.35 15.33
C GLU A 153 4.68 -28.17 14.16
N LEU A 154 3.60 -27.42 14.39
CA LEU A 154 2.60 -27.13 13.38
C LEU A 154 3.12 -26.18 12.28
N LEU A 155 3.92 -25.18 12.64
CA LEU A 155 4.59 -24.32 11.67
C LEU A 155 5.55 -25.12 10.77
N ILE A 156 6.27 -26.09 11.32
CA ILE A 156 7.15 -27.01 10.56
C ILE A 156 6.31 -27.91 9.64
N GLU A 157 5.19 -28.46 10.12
CA GLU A 157 4.24 -29.23 9.29
C GLU A 157 3.66 -28.36 8.14
N ALA A 158 3.44 -27.08 8.39
CA ALA A 158 3.06 -26.10 7.39
C ALA A 158 4.19 -25.78 6.38
N ASN A 159 5.41 -26.26 6.58
CA ASN A 159 6.61 -25.93 5.79
C ASN A 159 6.95 -24.43 5.80
N ILE A 160 6.87 -23.81 6.97
CA ILE A 160 7.12 -22.37 7.15
C ILE A 160 8.52 -21.94 6.71
N ASP A 161 9.51 -22.82 6.87
CA ASP A 161 10.93 -22.65 6.47
C ASP A 161 11.10 -22.45 4.96
N ARG A 162 10.15 -22.97 4.18
CA ARG A 162 10.12 -22.88 2.73
C ARG A 162 9.04 -21.94 2.21
N ALA A 163 8.28 -21.31 3.11
CA ALA A 163 7.25 -20.37 2.74
C ALA A 163 7.90 -19.07 2.26
N ASP A 164 7.36 -18.50 1.18
CA ASP A 164 7.79 -17.20 0.69
C ASP A 164 7.17 -16.07 1.51
N ALA A 165 5.99 -16.31 2.09
CA ALA A 165 5.37 -15.41 3.05
C ALA A 165 4.51 -16.15 4.08
N VAL A 166 4.42 -15.58 5.27
CA VAL A 166 3.39 -15.89 6.27
C VAL A 166 2.49 -14.68 6.49
N LEU A 167 1.19 -14.91 6.64
CA LEU A 167 0.21 -13.89 6.97
C LEU A 167 -0.52 -14.29 8.26
N ALA A 168 -0.30 -13.57 9.35
CA ALA A 168 -0.97 -13.78 10.62
C ALA A 168 -2.19 -12.84 10.76
N VAL A 169 -3.39 -13.40 10.70
CA VAL A 169 -4.68 -12.69 10.56
C VAL A 169 -5.74 -13.22 11.53
N THR A 170 -5.32 -13.54 12.76
CA THR A 170 -6.24 -13.84 13.86
C THR A 170 -6.88 -12.57 14.40
N ASP A 171 -7.80 -12.74 15.35
CA ASP A 171 -8.52 -11.67 16.06
C ASP A 171 -7.68 -10.98 17.16
N ASP A 172 -6.49 -11.50 17.48
CA ASP A 172 -5.62 -10.99 18.55
C ASP A 172 -4.28 -10.50 18.00
N ASP A 173 -4.03 -9.19 18.13
CA ASP A 173 -2.82 -8.55 17.62
C ASP A 173 -1.54 -9.17 18.20
N LYS A 174 -1.55 -9.58 19.48
CA LYS A 174 -0.39 -10.21 20.13
C LYS A 174 -0.07 -11.56 19.51
N THR A 175 -1.09 -12.36 19.24
CA THR A 175 -0.97 -13.64 18.53
C THR A 175 -0.40 -13.42 17.14
N ASN A 176 -0.89 -12.42 16.39
CA ASN A 176 -0.39 -12.13 15.05
C ASN A 176 1.09 -11.75 15.04
N ILE A 177 1.50 -10.87 15.96
CA ILE A 177 2.90 -10.44 16.13
C ILE A 177 3.79 -11.62 16.54
N LEU A 178 3.41 -12.37 17.57
CA LEU A 178 4.22 -13.48 18.07
C LEU A 178 4.31 -14.63 17.05
N ALA A 179 3.24 -14.94 16.34
CA ALA A 179 3.24 -15.96 15.29
C ALA A 179 4.14 -15.54 14.11
N ALA A 180 4.10 -14.25 13.71
CA ALA A 180 5.00 -13.69 12.71
C ALA A 180 6.48 -13.83 13.13
N VAL A 181 6.81 -13.46 14.37
CA VAL A 181 8.17 -13.59 14.93
C VAL A 181 8.63 -15.06 14.93
N ARG A 182 7.77 -15.99 15.39
CA ARG A 182 8.06 -17.43 15.38
C ARG A 182 8.32 -17.95 13.97
N ALA A 183 7.51 -17.52 12.99
CA ALA A 183 7.70 -17.88 11.60
C ALA A 183 9.02 -17.35 11.01
N LYS A 184 9.42 -16.11 11.33
CA LYS A 184 10.73 -15.56 10.93
C LYS A 184 11.87 -16.37 11.53
N GLN A 185 11.79 -16.69 12.83
CA GLN A 185 12.78 -17.57 13.50
C GLN A 185 12.85 -18.96 12.87
N ALA A 186 11.74 -19.48 12.35
CA ALA A 186 11.66 -20.74 11.65
C ALA A 186 12.17 -20.70 10.19
N GLY A 187 12.61 -19.53 9.70
CA GLY A 187 13.20 -19.35 8.37
C GLY A 187 12.23 -18.81 7.31
N CYS A 188 11.04 -18.34 7.68
CA CYS A 188 10.15 -17.68 6.72
C CYS A 188 10.79 -16.40 6.19
N LYS A 189 10.69 -16.16 4.87
CA LYS A 189 11.33 -15.00 4.24
C LYS A 189 10.63 -13.69 4.59
N MET A 190 9.30 -13.70 4.55
CA MET A 190 8.46 -12.52 4.74
C MET A 190 7.35 -12.84 5.74
N ALA A 191 7.18 -11.99 6.75
CA ALA A 191 6.08 -12.07 7.69
C ALA A 191 5.20 -10.83 7.64
N ILE A 192 3.90 -11.04 7.51
CA ILE A 192 2.87 -10.02 7.46
C ILE A 192 1.92 -10.24 8.62
N ALA A 193 1.64 -9.22 9.42
CA ALA A 193 0.72 -9.31 10.55
C ALA A 193 -0.47 -8.36 10.40
N LEU A 194 -1.67 -8.84 10.71
CA LEU A 194 -2.82 -7.98 10.93
C LEU A 194 -2.72 -7.38 12.33
N VAL A 195 -2.69 -6.05 12.41
CA VAL A 195 -2.52 -5.30 13.65
C VAL A 195 -3.56 -4.20 13.70
N ASN A 196 -4.48 -4.30 14.66
CA ASN A 196 -5.56 -3.35 14.84
C ASN A 196 -5.15 -2.17 15.74
N ASP A 197 -4.26 -2.39 16.69
CA ASP A 197 -3.72 -1.37 17.58
C ASP A 197 -2.50 -0.65 16.96
N PRO A 198 -2.66 0.62 16.53
CA PRO A 198 -1.56 1.35 15.90
C PRO A 198 -0.37 1.57 16.84
N THR A 199 -0.56 1.51 18.16
CA THR A 199 0.52 1.70 19.14
C THR A 199 1.56 0.57 19.10
N LEU A 200 1.24 -0.57 18.48
CA LEU A 200 2.15 -1.69 18.28
C LEU A 200 3.03 -1.53 17.03
N THR A 201 2.67 -0.64 16.10
CA THR A 201 3.39 -0.40 14.83
C THR A 201 4.89 -0.13 15.02
N PRO A 202 5.35 0.68 16.00
CA PRO A 202 6.77 0.93 16.19
C PRO A 202 7.60 -0.33 16.53
N LEU A 203 6.95 -1.40 16.98
CA LEU A 203 7.61 -2.66 17.32
C LEU A 203 7.91 -3.53 16.09
N MET A 204 7.23 -3.32 14.95
CA MET A 204 7.33 -4.20 13.79
C MET A 204 8.77 -4.35 13.29
N ALA A 205 9.48 -3.23 13.16
CA ALA A 205 10.88 -3.21 12.70
C ALA A 205 11.82 -3.93 13.68
N ALA A 206 11.66 -3.70 14.99
CA ALA A 206 12.48 -4.34 16.01
C ALA A 206 12.24 -5.87 16.11
N LEU A 207 11.06 -6.32 15.67
CA LEU A 207 10.66 -7.73 15.66
C LEU A 207 10.87 -8.42 14.31
N ASP A 208 11.51 -7.75 13.35
CA ASP A 208 11.76 -8.27 11.99
C ASP A 208 10.45 -8.70 11.26
N ILE A 209 9.38 -7.94 11.46
CA ILE A 209 8.10 -8.11 10.76
C ILE A 209 8.12 -7.19 9.53
N ASP A 210 7.99 -7.80 8.34
CA ASP A 210 8.23 -7.13 7.05
C ASP A 210 7.10 -6.17 6.66
N ALA A 211 5.85 -6.47 7.03
CA ALA A 211 4.70 -5.62 6.76
C ALA A 211 3.56 -5.85 7.77
N TYR A 212 2.65 -4.89 7.85
CA TYR A 212 1.43 -5.04 8.64
C TYR A 212 0.22 -4.45 7.94
N ILE A 213 -0.96 -4.93 8.32
CA ILE A 213 -2.25 -4.45 7.80
C ILE A 213 -3.07 -3.96 8.99
N ASN A 214 -3.58 -2.74 8.92
CA ASN A 214 -4.51 -2.18 9.92
C ASN A 214 -5.92 -2.03 9.33
N PRO A 215 -6.84 -2.99 9.60
CA PRO A 215 -8.21 -2.92 9.08
C PRO A 215 -9.00 -1.70 9.55
N ARG A 216 -8.65 -1.14 10.72
CA ARG A 216 -9.32 0.07 11.23
C ARG A 216 -8.99 1.27 10.35
N ALA A 217 -7.73 1.43 9.93
CA ALA A 217 -7.31 2.50 9.03
C ALA A 217 -8.03 2.41 7.68
N THR A 218 -8.19 1.21 7.12
CA THR A 218 -8.97 0.97 5.89
C THR A 218 -10.45 1.33 6.07
N THR A 219 -11.02 1.03 7.24
CA THR A 219 -12.41 1.38 7.58
C THR A 219 -12.59 2.90 7.69
N VAL A 220 -11.67 3.58 8.37
CA VAL A 220 -11.64 5.05 8.49
C VAL A 220 -11.59 5.68 7.10
N SER A 221 -10.67 5.22 6.25
CA SER A 221 -10.55 5.68 4.86
C SER A 221 -11.87 5.53 4.07
N SER A 222 -12.56 4.40 4.27
CA SER A 222 -13.85 4.12 3.64
C SER A 222 -14.99 5.01 4.15
N ILE A 223 -14.91 5.51 5.39
CA ILE A 223 -15.87 6.46 5.94
C ILE A 223 -15.55 7.87 5.44
N LEU A 224 -14.27 8.29 5.53
CA LEU A 224 -13.81 9.63 5.14
C LEU A 224 -14.21 9.97 3.70
N ARG A 225 -14.15 9.01 2.77
CA ARG A 225 -14.56 9.25 1.37
C ARG A 225 -16.00 9.78 1.22
N HIS A 226 -16.89 9.50 2.16
CA HIS A 226 -18.30 9.95 2.13
C HIS A 226 -18.52 11.26 2.91
N ILE A 227 -17.58 11.65 3.76
CA ILE A 227 -17.65 12.86 4.58
C ILE A 227 -16.90 14.02 3.93
N ARG A 228 -15.79 13.73 3.22
CA ARG A 228 -14.96 14.74 2.57
C ARG A 228 -15.73 15.51 1.51
N HIS A 229 -15.44 16.80 1.42
CA HIS A 229 -15.99 17.67 0.41
C HIS A 229 -15.32 17.45 -0.96
N GLY A 230 -16.05 17.79 -2.04
CA GLY A 230 -15.66 17.47 -3.41
C GLY A 230 -16.09 16.05 -3.83
N ARG A 231 -15.83 15.68 -5.08
CA ARG A 231 -16.22 14.36 -5.60
C ARG A 231 -15.11 13.33 -5.35
N VAL A 232 -14.85 13.06 -4.07
CA VAL A 232 -13.84 12.09 -3.63
C VAL A 232 -14.30 10.67 -3.93
N ARG A 233 -13.43 9.87 -4.52
CA ARG A 233 -13.68 8.49 -4.93
C ARG A 233 -12.99 7.48 -4.01
N ALA A 234 -11.76 7.78 -3.62
CA ALA A 234 -10.98 6.95 -2.72
C ALA A 234 -10.07 7.83 -1.87
N ILE A 235 -9.78 7.34 -0.66
CA ILE A 235 -8.81 7.93 0.26
C ILE A 235 -8.00 6.78 0.82
N TYR A 236 -6.72 7.00 1.06
CA TYR A 236 -5.88 6.11 1.82
C TYR A 236 -5.05 6.90 2.82
N SER A 237 -5.13 6.53 4.09
CA SER A 237 -4.32 7.13 5.15
C SER A 237 -2.95 6.46 5.19
N ILE A 238 -1.89 7.27 5.18
CA ILE A 238 -0.49 6.83 5.23
C ILE A 238 0.07 7.04 6.64
N GLY A 239 0.72 6.01 7.18
CA GLY A 239 1.23 6.03 8.56
C GLY A 239 0.08 6.07 9.58
N ASP A 240 0.23 6.87 10.64
CA ASP A 240 -0.84 7.11 11.61
C ASP A 240 -1.65 8.37 11.23
N SER A 241 -2.15 8.39 9.99
CA SER A 241 -2.80 9.59 9.40
C SER A 241 -1.89 10.81 9.39
N GLU A 242 -0.61 10.62 9.06
CA GLU A 242 0.36 11.72 8.86
C GLU A 242 0.22 12.36 7.47
N ALA A 243 -0.26 11.58 6.51
CA ALA A 243 -0.62 12.00 5.16
C ALA A 243 -1.81 11.21 4.64
N GLU A 244 -2.46 11.72 3.60
CA GLU A 244 -3.53 11.05 2.87
C GLU A 244 -3.18 11.02 1.38
N LEU A 245 -3.59 9.95 0.70
CA LEU A 245 -3.67 9.91 -0.75
C LEU A 245 -5.14 9.96 -1.15
N ILE A 246 -5.53 11.02 -1.85
CA ILE A 246 -6.92 11.33 -2.20
C ILE A 246 -7.09 11.18 -3.72
N GLU A 247 -8.01 10.31 -4.13
CA GLU A 247 -8.50 10.23 -5.50
C GLU A 247 -9.82 11.00 -5.60
N ALA A 248 -9.86 12.03 -6.43
CA ALA A 248 -11.06 12.85 -6.62
C ALA A 248 -11.34 13.09 -8.10
N GLN A 249 -12.62 13.21 -8.43
CA GLN A 249 -13.04 13.66 -9.76
C GLN A 249 -13.10 15.19 -9.80
N VAL A 250 -12.46 15.77 -10.80
CA VAL A 250 -12.48 17.21 -11.05
C VAL A 250 -13.84 17.62 -11.59
N LEU A 251 -14.47 18.60 -10.94
CA LEU A 251 -15.75 19.18 -11.34
C LEU A 251 -15.52 20.41 -12.22
N SER A 252 -16.45 20.74 -13.10
CA SER A 252 -16.37 21.94 -13.97
C SER A 252 -16.09 23.22 -13.19
N THR A 253 -16.72 23.35 -12.03
CA THR A 253 -16.70 24.52 -11.15
C THR A 253 -15.58 24.47 -10.11
N SER A 254 -14.69 23.49 -10.19
CA SER A 254 -13.54 23.41 -9.30
C SER A 254 -12.47 24.45 -9.70
N PRO A 255 -11.81 25.12 -8.73
CA PRO A 255 -10.74 26.08 -8.98
C PRO A 255 -9.58 25.56 -9.85
N ILE A 256 -9.41 24.25 -9.92
CA ILE A 256 -8.33 23.61 -10.69
C ILE A 256 -8.76 23.22 -12.12
N SER A 257 -10.07 23.22 -12.41
CA SER A 257 -10.61 22.85 -13.73
C SER A 257 -10.18 23.84 -14.81
N GLY A 258 -9.69 23.32 -15.93
CA GLY A 258 -9.25 24.10 -17.09
C GLY A 258 -7.85 24.72 -16.96
N ARG A 259 -7.17 24.58 -15.81
CA ARG A 259 -5.83 25.13 -15.56
C ARG A 259 -4.72 24.14 -15.90
N LEU A 260 -3.52 24.64 -16.19
CA LEU A 260 -2.32 23.80 -16.23
C LEU A 260 -1.89 23.47 -14.80
N LEU A 261 -1.32 22.28 -14.59
CA LEU A 261 -0.84 21.87 -13.26
C LEU A 261 0.15 22.85 -12.65
N ARG A 262 1.03 23.47 -13.45
CA ARG A 262 1.99 24.47 -12.98
C ARG A 262 1.35 25.78 -12.50
N ASP A 263 0.14 26.07 -12.95
CA ASP A 263 -0.56 27.32 -12.62
C ASP A 263 -1.39 27.16 -11.33
N VAL A 264 -1.66 25.93 -10.90
CA VAL A 264 -2.40 25.65 -9.67
C VAL A 264 -1.47 25.82 -8.47
N GLU A 265 -1.88 26.66 -7.52
CA GLU A 265 -1.16 26.88 -6.26
C GLU A 265 -1.49 25.74 -5.28
N PHE A 266 -0.76 24.64 -5.39
CA PHE A 266 -0.80 23.58 -4.39
C PHE A 266 0.04 23.95 -3.16
N PRO A 267 -0.39 23.61 -1.94
CA PRO A 267 0.44 23.72 -0.74
C PRO A 267 1.73 22.89 -0.87
N GLU A 268 2.78 23.26 -0.12
CA GLU A 268 4.08 22.58 -0.15
C GLU A 268 3.96 21.08 0.21
N GLY A 269 3.05 20.71 1.11
CA GLY A 269 2.82 19.32 1.49
C GLY A 269 1.94 18.53 0.52
N VAL A 270 1.64 19.05 -0.68
CA VAL A 270 0.74 18.44 -1.66
C VAL A 270 1.45 18.12 -2.97
N LEU A 271 1.31 16.89 -3.44
CA LEU A 271 1.87 16.43 -4.72
C LEU A 271 0.81 15.71 -5.55
N VAL A 272 0.83 15.97 -6.86
CA VAL A 272 -0.01 15.23 -7.82
C VAL A 272 0.70 13.94 -8.20
N GLY A 273 0.16 12.79 -7.76
CA GLY A 273 0.71 11.47 -8.06
C GLY A 273 0.33 10.97 -9.45
N ALA A 274 -0.89 11.23 -9.89
CA ALA A 274 -1.36 10.89 -11.23
C ALA A 274 -2.58 11.72 -11.67
N LEU A 275 -2.80 11.76 -12.98
CA LEU A 275 -4.04 12.24 -13.58
C LEU A 275 -4.59 11.16 -14.51
N MET A 276 -5.87 10.81 -14.37
CA MET A 276 -6.57 9.91 -15.28
C MET A 276 -7.56 10.69 -16.14
N LYS A 277 -7.28 10.70 -17.45
CA LYS A 277 -8.15 11.28 -18.48
C LYS A 277 -8.90 10.17 -19.20
N GLY A 278 -10.21 10.10 -18.97
CA GLY A 278 -11.03 8.98 -19.42
C GLY A 278 -10.55 7.67 -18.79
N ASP A 279 -9.95 6.80 -19.60
CA ASP A 279 -9.48 5.47 -19.17
C ASP A 279 -7.94 5.35 -19.12
N ARG A 280 -7.22 6.46 -19.38
CA ARG A 280 -5.76 6.50 -19.45
C ARG A 280 -5.19 7.25 -18.25
N VAL A 281 -4.35 6.56 -17.48
CA VAL A 281 -3.56 7.14 -16.40
C VAL A 281 -2.28 7.76 -16.96
N LEU A 282 -2.02 9.01 -16.59
CA LEU A 282 -0.91 9.83 -17.03
C LEU A 282 -0.03 10.22 -15.84
N LYS A 283 1.29 10.25 -16.09
CA LYS A 283 2.24 10.92 -15.19
C LYS A 283 2.06 12.43 -15.35
N PRO A 284 1.71 13.17 -14.29
CA PRO A 284 1.50 14.60 -14.37
C PRO A 284 2.82 15.32 -14.66
N THR A 285 2.74 16.33 -15.53
CA THR A 285 3.80 17.30 -15.77
C THR A 285 3.23 18.71 -15.59
N GLY A 286 4.08 19.72 -15.39
CA GLY A 286 3.60 21.08 -15.25
C GLY A 286 2.78 21.60 -16.45
N ASP A 287 2.95 21.02 -17.65
CA ASP A 287 2.18 21.35 -18.86
C ASP A 287 0.87 20.55 -18.99
N THR A 288 0.58 19.65 -18.06
CA THR A 288 -0.65 18.86 -18.12
C THR A 288 -1.83 19.74 -17.75
N LYS A 289 -2.79 19.86 -18.68
CA LYS A 289 -4.05 20.58 -18.44
C LYS A 289 -5.05 19.69 -17.71
N ILE A 290 -5.58 20.19 -16.60
CA ILE A 290 -6.65 19.55 -15.85
C ILE A 290 -7.98 19.92 -16.51
N GLU A 291 -8.83 18.94 -16.79
CA GLU A 291 -10.13 19.14 -17.42
C GLU A 291 -11.25 18.57 -16.54
N GLU A 292 -12.46 19.06 -16.77
CA GLU A 292 -13.66 18.53 -16.10
C GLU A 292 -13.79 17.02 -16.36
N GLY A 293 -14.14 16.28 -15.31
CA GLY A 293 -14.36 14.84 -15.37
C GLY A 293 -13.09 14.01 -15.22
N ASP A 294 -11.91 14.62 -15.34
CA ASP A 294 -10.64 13.98 -15.00
C ASP A 294 -10.65 13.48 -13.55
N ILE A 295 -9.86 12.44 -13.28
CA ILE A 295 -9.66 11.95 -11.92
C ILE A 295 -8.22 12.23 -11.54
N ILE A 296 -8.02 12.94 -10.44
CA ILE A 296 -6.71 13.34 -9.94
C ILE A 296 -6.40 12.55 -8.67
N ALA A 297 -5.16 12.07 -8.56
CA ALA A 297 -4.62 11.48 -7.33
C ALA A 297 -3.66 12.48 -6.69
N LEU A 298 -3.97 12.90 -5.47
CA LEU A 298 -3.21 13.88 -4.70
C LEU A 298 -2.66 13.21 -3.43
N PHE A 299 -1.36 13.26 -3.24
CA PHE A 299 -0.77 13.05 -1.92
C PHE A 299 -0.81 14.37 -1.18
N CYS A 300 -1.23 14.35 0.09
CA CYS A 300 -1.21 15.53 0.93
C CYS A 300 -0.83 15.18 2.37
N MET A 301 -0.01 16.03 2.99
CA MET A 301 0.18 15.98 4.44
C MET A 301 -1.13 16.32 5.14
N THR A 302 -1.37 15.75 6.32
CA THR A 302 -2.65 15.92 7.05
C THR A 302 -3.01 17.38 7.32
N GLY A 303 -2.00 18.24 7.54
CA GLY A 303 -2.19 19.68 7.73
C GLY A 303 -2.75 20.40 6.50
N ASP A 304 -2.53 19.87 5.29
CA ASP A 304 -2.90 20.49 4.01
C ASP A 304 -4.23 19.95 3.45
N VAL A 305 -4.82 18.94 4.08
CA VAL A 305 -6.10 18.36 3.64
C VAL A 305 -7.22 19.39 3.49
N PRO A 306 -7.43 20.35 4.41
CA PRO A 306 -8.49 21.36 4.25
C PRO A 306 -8.32 22.20 2.97
N GLU A 307 -7.07 22.50 2.59
CA GLU A 307 -6.78 23.28 1.39
C GLU A 307 -6.96 22.45 0.11
N VAL A 308 -6.60 21.16 0.16
CA VAL A 308 -6.93 20.21 -0.92
C VAL A 308 -8.44 20.11 -1.12
N GLU A 309 -9.21 20.01 -0.04
CA GLU A 309 -10.68 20.01 -0.14
C GLU A 309 -11.20 21.29 -0.79
N ARG A 310 -10.66 22.46 -0.42
CA ARG A 310 -11.03 23.75 -1.03
C ARG A 310 -10.74 23.77 -2.54
N LEU A 311 -9.61 23.22 -2.97
CA LEU A 311 -9.26 23.10 -4.39
C LEU A 311 -10.17 22.12 -5.14
N LEU A 312 -10.70 21.10 -4.48
CA LEU A 312 -11.59 20.08 -5.07
C LEU A 312 -13.09 20.43 -4.97
N GLN A 313 -13.44 21.39 -4.12
CA GLN A 313 -14.79 21.88 -3.94
C GLN A 313 -15.28 22.69 -5.15
N VAL A 314 -16.61 22.80 -5.24
CA VAL A 314 -17.30 23.67 -6.19
C VAL A 314 -17.21 25.11 -5.66
N SER A 315 -16.77 26.06 -6.50
CA SER A 315 -16.85 27.48 -6.15
C SER A 315 -18.30 27.90 -5.87
N ILE A 316 -18.53 28.61 -4.76
CA ILE A 316 -19.85 29.04 -4.28
C ILE A 316 -20.58 29.97 -5.27
N ASP A 317 -19.87 30.57 -6.23
CA ASP A 317 -20.41 31.50 -7.23
C ASP A 317 -21.37 30.87 -8.27
N PHE A 318 -21.80 29.61 -8.09
CA PHE A 318 -22.74 28.89 -8.95
C PHE A 318 -24.10 28.57 -8.29
N PHE A 319 -24.40 29.15 -7.12
CA PHE A 319 -25.74 29.13 -6.51
C PHE A 319 -26.39 30.52 -6.49
#